data_AF-A0AAP4HC68-F1
#
_entry.id   AF-A0AAP4HC68-F1
#
_cell.length_a   1.000
_cell.length_b   1.000
_cell.length_c   1.000
_cell.angle_alpha   90.00
_cell.angle_beta   90.00
_cell.angle_gamma   90.00
#
_symmetry.space_group_name_H-M   'P 1'
#
loop_
_entity.id
_entity.type
_entity.pdbx_description
1 polymer ?
#
loop_
_entity_poly.entity_id
_entity_poly.type
_entity_poly.pdbx_seq_one_letter_code
_entity_poly.pdbx_strand_id
1 'polypeptide(L)'
;MLQILQKQLDESTLCPLCQASMYWVEAEQYEQELNFHQCSHCEHRIFQNSQQQNCHCASCTQQRKKIMAETRLQEQQKFKKQDAPERELNQLRFIDKLFLLSILDQHAQEHIPHEEFIDWEKIKYLNITPNYFFQHGMIKHLLKEQILIAKDFAENAQQYYINVRLDGYSEPSLFSIAQQLRYWFYENLSMGTPFKTADEVKDALYLLLYQEIVQFMQFYCRTWGIQIAGNHSFQSFCYRLLDVLAVGQIYYLVQTALEFLYQQKALKPRNENFINTNLLKKTVQQYRERSVAEKWETSTLPRPPNLPFSYMSEILFFRFLGYDERIFFQPVWRSWRKIEARLKFYSLKRCMHCGSDELTVDYDAENYVSLFCRNCKHQDHYFTQ
;
A
#
# COMPACT_ATOMS: atom_id res chain seq x y z
N MET A 1 30.99 20.74 46.62
CA MET A 1 30.02 21.79 46.98
C MET A 1 30.39 23.04 46.19
N LEU A 2 29.44 23.76 45.59
CA LEU A 2 29.75 24.98 44.82
C LEU A 2 29.80 26.18 45.77
N GLN A 3 30.94 26.86 45.87
CA GLN A 3 31.11 28.06 46.68
C GLN A 3 31.23 29.28 45.76
N ILE A 4 30.37 30.28 45.94
CA ILE A 4 30.41 31.51 45.12
C ILE A 4 31.38 32.49 45.79
N LEU A 5 32.40 32.91 45.04
CA LEU A 5 33.42 33.85 45.49
C LEU A 5 33.00 35.29 45.15
N GLN A 6 32.54 35.51 43.92
CA GLN A 6 32.14 36.83 43.44
C GLN A 6 30.98 36.72 42.45
N LYS A 7 30.05 37.68 42.51
CA LYS A 7 28.89 37.78 41.60
C LYS A 7 28.63 39.23 41.24
N GLN A 8 28.81 39.58 39.96
CA GLN A 8 28.62 40.94 39.43
C GLN A 8 27.69 40.92 38.23
N LEU A 9 26.84 41.94 38.09
CA LEU A 9 25.95 42.04 36.94
C LEU A 9 26.74 42.50 35.72
N ASP A 10 26.68 41.72 34.65
CA ASP A 10 27.23 42.07 33.35
C ASP A 10 26.07 42.38 32.39
N GLU A 11 25.84 43.67 32.16
CA GLU A 11 24.78 44.15 31.26
C GLU A 11 25.08 43.89 29.78
N SER A 12 26.34 43.55 29.44
CA SER A 12 26.75 43.28 28.06
C SER A 12 26.42 41.85 27.59
N THR A 13 26.20 40.92 28.53
CA THR A 13 25.90 39.52 28.24
C THR A 13 24.42 39.20 28.45
N LEU A 14 23.74 38.76 27.39
CA LEU A 14 22.31 38.41 27.42
C LEU A 14 22.07 36.90 27.43
N CYS A 15 21.06 36.46 28.19
CA CYS A 15 20.69 35.06 28.27
C CYS A 15 20.08 34.56 26.94
N PRO A 16 20.56 33.43 26.39
CA PRO A 16 20.03 32.90 25.13
C PRO A 16 18.58 32.40 25.22
N LEU A 17 18.08 32.11 26.43
CA LEU A 17 16.71 31.63 26.63
C LEU A 17 15.67 32.75 26.77
N CYS A 18 16.04 33.88 27.38
CA CYS A 18 15.07 34.92 27.75
C CYS A 18 15.55 36.36 27.51
N GLN A 19 16.76 36.54 26.95
CA GLN A 19 17.35 37.83 26.60
C GLN A 19 17.56 38.81 27.78
N ALA A 20 17.48 38.35 29.02
CA ALA A 20 17.77 39.15 30.21
C ALA A 20 19.28 39.23 30.47
N SER A 21 19.75 40.32 31.08
CA SER A 21 21.14 40.50 31.50
C SER A 21 21.58 39.40 32.47
N MET A 22 22.87 39.04 32.39
CA MET A 22 23.44 37.93 33.15
C MET A 22 24.42 38.43 34.22
N TYR A 23 24.55 37.68 35.30
CA TYR A 23 25.62 37.88 36.26
C TYR A 23 26.86 37.11 35.82
N TRP A 24 28.02 37.75 35.84
CA TRP A 24 29.30 37.08 35.90
C TRP A 24 29.50 36.49 37.30
N VAL A 25 29.70 35.18 37.39
CA VAL A 25 29.86 34.45 38.64
C VAL A 25 31.20 33.74 38.65
N GLU A 26 32.02 34.10 39.62
CA GLU A 26 33.27 33.42 39.96
C GLU A 26 33.00 32.53 41.15
N ALA A 27 33.22 31.24 40.98
CA ALA A 27 32.93 30.22 41.97
C ALA A 27 34.08 29.23 42.06
N GLU A 28 34.08 28.45 43.13
CA GLU A 28 35.02 27.37 43.35
C GLU A 28 34.24 26.06 43.54
N GLN A 29 34.69 25.01 42.88
CA GLN A 29 34.12 23.67 43.01
C GLN A 29 35.26 22.65 43.14
N TYR A 30 35.36 22.00 44.31
CA TYR A 30 36.42 21.01 44.60
C TYR A 30 37.84 21.56 44.36
N GLU A 31 38.13 22.75 44.91
CA GLU A 31 39.44 23.41 44.80
C GLU A 31 39.83 23.83 43.36
N GLN A 32 38.86 23.84 42.43
CA GLN A 32 39.02 24.36 41.07
C GLN A 32 38.17 25.61 40.86
N GLU A 33 38.80 26.63 40.27
CA GLU A 33 38.13 27.85 39.83
C GLU A 33 37.14 27.55 38.70
N LEU A 34 35.91 28.02 38.87
CA LEU A 34 34.79 27.83 37.96
C LEU A 34 34.10 29.16 37.70
N ASN A 35 34.24 29.65 36.47
CA ASN A 35 33.62 30.89 36.03
C ASN A 35 32.47 30.62 35.07
N PHE A 36 31.32 31.24 35.34
CA PHE A 36 30.12 31.09 34.51
C PHE A 36 29.21 32.32 34.57
N HIS A 37 28.39 32.48 33.54
CA HIS A 37 27.31 33.45 33.54
C HIS A 37 26.03 32.85 34.10
N GLN A 38 25.35 33.53 35.02
CA GLN A 38 24.03 33.14 35.53
C GLN A 38 22.97 34.19 35.18
N CYS A 39 21.94 33.81 34.44
CA CYS A 39 20.84 34.71 34.09
C CYS A 39 20.11 35.20 35.34
N SER A 40 19.81 36.50 35.37
CA SER A 40 19.06 37.16 36.43
C SER A 40 17.59 36.72 36.53
N HIS A 41 17.00 36.25 35.43
CA HIS A 41 15.57 35.95 35.34
C HIS A 41 15.22 34.45 35.36
N CYS A 42 15.94 33.63 34.60
CA CYS A 42 15.63 32.18 34.46
C CYS A 42 16.70 31.26 35.07
N GLU A 43 17.68 31.83 35.78
CA GLU A 43 18.80 31.14 36.42
C GLU A 43 19.65 30.27 35.48
N HIS A 44 19.51 30.47 34.17
CA HIS A 44 20.28 29.75 33.16
C HIS A 44 21.79 30.03 33.34
N ARG A 45 22.60 28.98 33.27
CA ARG A 45 24.05 29.03 33.53
C ARG A 45 24.82 28.70 32.25
N ILE A 46 25.79 29.53 31.91
CA ILE A 46 26.68 29.33 30.75
C ILE A 46 28.10 29.27 31.26
N PHE A 47 28.71 28.09 31.18
CA PHE A 47 30.09 27.84 31.62
C PHE A 47 31.06 28.17 30.47
N GLN A 48 32.13 28.93 30.75
CA GLN A 48 33.07 29.35 29.71
C GLN A 48 34.10 28.28 29.34
N ASN A 49 34.49 27.44 30.30
CA ASN A 49 35.48 26.40 30.08
C ASN A 49 34.82 25.12 29.59
N SER A 50 35.47 24.44 28.64
CA SER A 50 35.07 23.20 27.96
C SER A 50 34.95 21.96 28.86
N GLN A 51 34.77 22.14 30.17
CA GLN A 51 34.26 21.10 31.04
C GLN A 51 32.76 20.95 30.75
N GLN A 52 32.30 19.74 30.46
CA GLN A 52 30.92 19.39 30.10
C GLN A 52 29.92 19.60 31.27
N GLN A 53 29.85 20.79 31.83
CA GLN A 53 28.91 21.15 32.88
C GLN A 53 27.60 21.62 32.23
N ASN A 54 26.51 20.97 32.61
CA ASN A 54 25.20 21.28 32.06
C ASN A 54 24.42 22.24 32.96
N CYS A 55 23.69 23.17 32.36
CA CYS A 55 22.75 24.01 33.10
C CYS A 55 21.56 23.20 33.61
N HIS A 56 21.21 23.34 34.89
CA HIS A 56 20.09 22.65 35.55
C HIS A 56 18.81 23.50 35.71
N CYS A 57 18.68 24.63 35.01
CA CYS A 57 17.43 25.41 35.05
C CYS A 57 16.24 24.58 34.51
N ALA A 58 15.02 24.99 34.85
CA ALA A 58 13.79 24.26 34.48
C ALA A 58 13.70 24.00 32.98
N SER A 59 13.99 25.02 32.15
CA SER A 59 13.95 24.93 30.68
C SER A 59 14.98 23.92 30.13
N CYS A 60 16.26 24.01 30.55
CA CYS A 60 17.31 23.08 30.11
C CYS A 60 17.09 21.65 30.61
N THR A 61 16.47 21.48 31.77
CA THR A 61 16.13 20.16 32.30
C THR A 61 14.97 19.53 31.52
N GLN A 62 13.96 20.33 31.15
CA GLN A 62 12.84 19.87 30.33
C GLN A 62 13.28 19.51 28.91
N GLN A 63 14.13 20.35 28.28
CA GLN A 63 14.71 20.05 26.97
C GLN A 63 15.55 18.77 26.99
N ARG A 64 16.40 18.56 28.01
CA ARG A 64 17.18 17.31 28.13
C ARG A 64 16.30 16.09 28.36
N LYS A 65 15.22 16.20 29.16
CA LYS A 65 14.23 15.11 29.30
C LYS A 65 13.56 14.78 27.97
N LYS A 66 13.23 15.80 27.17
CA LYS A 66 12.65 15.62 25.83
C LYS A 66 13.63 14.91 24.90
N ILE A 67 14.88 15.37 24.83
CA ILE A 67 15.95 14.75 24.04
C ILE A 67 16.19 13.30 24.49
N MET A 68 16.29 13.03 25.80
CA MET A 68 16.47 11.66 26.30
C MET A 68 15.29 10.74 25.99
N ALA A 69 14.06 11.26 26.02
CA ALA A 69 12.88 10.49 25.61
C ALA A 69 12.91 10.17 24.10
N GLU A 70 13.30 11.14 23.27
CA GLU A 70 13.47 10.97 21.82
C GLU A 70 14.62 9.98 21.50
N THR A 71 15.75 10.08 22.20
CA THR A 71 16.88 9.15 22.05
C THR A 71 16.51 7.72 22.47
N ARG A 72 15.80 7.54 23.60
CA ARG A 72 15.30 6.20 23.99
C ARG A 72 14.33 5.62 22.98
N LEU A 73 13.48 6.44 22.38
CA LEU A 73 12.53 6.00 21.36
C LEU A 73 13.25 5.59 20.08
N GLN A 74 14.31 6.32 19.68
CA GLN A 74 15.21 5.94 18.58
C GLN A 74 15.99 4.65 18.88
N GLU A 75 16.54 4.49 20.08
CA GLU A 75 17.28 3.28 20.48
C GLU A 75 16.39 2.04 20.53
N GLN A 76 15.21 2.14 21.15
CA GLN A 76 14.22 1.04 21.16
C GLN A 76 13.78 0.63 19.74
N GLN A 77 13.83 1.55 18.77
CA GLN A 77 13.48 1.26 17.38
C GLN A 77 14.66 0.76 16.54
N LYS A 78 15.91 1.11 16.84
CA LYS A 78 17.08 0.44 16.26
C LYS A 78 17.09 -1.05 16.61
N PHE A 79 16.71 -1.40 17.83
CA PHE A 79 16.48 -2.80 18.21
C PHE A 79 15.31 -3.43 17.45
N LYS A 80 14.23 -2.68 17.16
CA LYS A 80 13.12 -3.19 16.30
C LYS A 80 13.47 -3.33 14.81
N LYS A 81 14.40 -2.52 14.28
CA LYS A 81 14.87 -2.62 12.89
C LYS A 81 15.69 -3.89 12.64
N GLN A 82 16.36 -4.43 13.67
CA GLN A 82 17.05 -5.73 13.55
C GLN A 82 16.09 -6.93 13.45
N ASP A 83 14.83 -6.77 13.87
CA ASP A 83 13.81 -7.83 13.87
C ASP A 83 12.77 -7.70 12.73
N ALA A 84 12.90 -6.69 11.85
CA ALA A 84 12.01 -6.54 10.70
C ALA A 84 12.39 -7.58 9.62
N PRO A 85 11.48 -8.49 9.21
CA PRO A 85 11.80 -9.48 8.21
C PRO A 85 12.02 -8.79 6.85
N GLU A 86 13.25 -8.75 6.37
CA GLU A 86 13.56 -8.37 4.99
C GLU A 86 12.93 -9.41 4.05
N ARG A 87 11.96 -8.98 3.24
CA ARG A 87 11.24 -9.85 2.29
C ARG A 87 11.77 -9.64 0.89
N GLU A 88 12.02 -10.73 0.18
CA GLU A 88 12.30 -10.66 -1.26
C GLU A 88 11.05 -10.21 -2.03
N LEU A 89 11.22 -9.42 -3.08
CA LEU A 89 10.12 -8.91 -3.90
C LEU A 89 9.25 -10.06 -4.46
N ASN A 90 9.89 -11.19 -4.79
CA ASN A 90 9.19 -12.39 -5.29
C ASN A 90 8.30 -13.06 -4.23
N GLN A 91 8.55 -12.85 -2.93
CA GLN A 91 7.79 -13.46 -1.84
C GLN A 91 6.47 -12.75 -1.56
N LEU A 92 6.33 -11.50 -2.01
CA LEU A 92 5.10 -10.72 -1.86
C LEU A 92 3.92 -11.40 -2.55
N ARG A 93 2.71 -11.13 -2.04
CA ARG A 93 1.47 -11.63 -2.65
C ARG A 93 1.28 -10.99 -4.02
N PHE A 94 0.66 -11.71 -4.95
CA PHE A 94 0.33 -11.20 -6.28
C PHE A 94 -0.38 -9.84 -6.24
N ILE A 95 -1.37 -9.67 -5.34
CA ILE A 95 -2.12 -8.41 -5.19
C ILE A 95 -1.25 -7.25 -4.68
N ASP A 96 -0.26 -7.53 -3.83
CA ASP A 96 0.64 -6.50 -3.30
C ASP A 96 1.60 -6.03 -4.40
N LYS A 97 2.13 -6.96 -5.21
CA LYS A 97 2.96 -6.66 -6.38
C LYS A 97 2.18 -5.85 -7.43
N LEU A 98 0.93 -6.25 -7.71
CA LEU A 98 0.04 -5.52 -8.62
C LEU A 98 -0.20 -4.09 -8.14
N PHE A 99 -0.45 -3.91 -6.84
CA PHE A 99 -0.64 -2.58 -6.26
C PHE A 99 0.64 -1.74 -6.28
N LEU A 100 1.80 -2.31 -5.95
CA LEU A 100 3.08 -1.62 -6.07
C LEU A 100 3.35 -1.18 -7.51
N LEU A 101 3.12 -2.06 -8.50
CA LEU A 101 3.27 -1.69 -9.91
C LEU A 101 2.32 -0.54 -10.28
N SER A 102 1.06 -0.59 -9.84
CA SER A 102 0.08 0.46 -10.13
C SER A 102 0.46 1.83 -9.55
N ILE A 103 1.31 1.88 -8.52
CA ILE A 103 1.88 3.13 -7.98
C ILE A 103 3.11 3.55 -8.78
N LEU A 104 4.01 2.61 -9.06
CA LEU A 104 5.34 2.91 -9.59
C LEU A 104 5.38 3.08 -11.11
N ASP A 105 4.43 2.52 -11.86
CA ASP A 105 4.53 2.40 -13.32
C ASP A 105 4.65 3.75 -14.04
N GLN A 106 3.92 4.76 -13.56
CA GLN A 106 3.99 6.13 -14.07
C GLN A 106 5.07 6.97 -13.40
N HIS A 107 5.54 6.57 -12.22
CA HIS A 107 6.46 7.36 -11.40
C HIS A 107 7.93 7.07 -11.73
N ALA A 108 8.31 5.80 -11.80
CA ALA A 108 9.71 5.36 -11.92
C ALA A 108 10.00 4.89 -13.35
N GLN A 109 10.24 5.85 -14.25
CA GLN A 109 10.58 5.61 -15.67
C GLN A 109 12.02 6.05 -15.96
N GLU A 110 12.68 5.37 -16.89
CA GLU A 110 14.12 5.54 -17.18
C GLU A 110 14.50 6.97 -17.58
N HIS A 111 13.59 7.68 -18.26
CA HIS A 111 13.84 9.04 -18.76
C HIS A 111 13.24 10.15 -17.89
N ILE A 112 12.63 9.79 -16.74
CA ILE A 112 11.96 10.75 -15.86
C ILE A 112 12.71 10.80 -14.54
N PRO A 113 13.27 11.96 -14.15
CA PRO A 113 13.86 12.11 -12.82
C PRO A 113 12.77 11.88 -11.77
N HIS A 114 13.03 10.99 -10.82
CA HIS A 114 12.08 10.61 -9.78
C HIS A 114 12.75 10.57 -8.41
N GLU A 115 11.94 10.79 -7.39
CA GLU A 115 12.34 10.63 -5.99
C GLU A 115 12.40 9.12 -5.67
N GLU A 116 13.38 8.68 -4.88
CA GLU A 116 13.51 7.27 -4.41
C GLU A 116 12.57 6.98 -3.20
N PHE A 117 11.42 7.65 -3.15
CA PHE A 117 10.35 7.42 -2.18
C PHE A 117 9.00 7.71 -2.82
N ILE A 118 7.95 7.07 -2.30
CA ILE A 118 6.58 7.30 -2.71
C ILE A 118 6.03 8.50 -1.92
N ASP A 119 5.72 9.60 -2.59
CA ASP A 119 4.98 10.71 -2.00
C ASP A 119 3.46 10.50 -2.17
N TRP A 120 2.82 10.02 -1.12
CA TRP A 120 1.40 9.68 -1.16
C TRP A 120 0.50 10.90 -1.31
N GLU A 121 0.89 12.06 -0.79
CA GLU A 121 0.09 13.29 -0.93
C GLU A 121 -0.07 13.69 -2.41
N LYS A 122 0.97 13.44 -3.24
CA LYS A 122 0.94 13.70 -4.68
C LYS A 122 0.06 12.73 -5.46
N ILE A 123 -0.07 11.48 -5.00
CA ILE A 123 -0.71 10.40 -5.80
C ILE A 123 -2.03 9.88 -5.21
N LYS A 124 -2.42 10.26 -3.99
CA LYS A 124 -3.59 9.69 -3.28
C LYS A 124 -4.94 9.83 -3.99
N TYR A 125 -5.07 10.77 -4.92
CA TYR A 125 -6.29 10.98 -5.70
C TYR A 125 -6.24 10.41 -7.13
N LEU A 126 -5.14 9.77 -7.51
CA LEU A 126 -5.07 9.02 -8.76
C LEU A 126 -5.95 7.77 -8.67
N ASN A 127 -6.40 7.28 -9.82
CA ASN A 127 -7.20 6.05 -9.91
C ASN A 127 -6.31 4.81 -9.81
N ILE A 128 -5.54 4.67 -8.73
CA ILE A 128 -4.61 3.53 -8.56
C ILE A 128 -5.40 2.24 -8.40
N THR A 129 -6.45 2.27 -7.57
CA THR A 129 -7.38 1.14 -7.35
C THR A 129 -8.82 1.56 -7.66
N PRO A 130 -9.79 0.62 -7.82
CA PRO A 130 -11.14 0.97 -8.25
C PRO A 130 -11.86 1.97 -7.33
N ASN A 131 -11.56 1.99 -6.03
CA ASN A 131 -12.13 2.99 -5.13
C ASN A 131 -11.16 3.38 -4.00
N TYR A 132 -11.34 4.59 -3.48
CA TYR A 132 -10.45 5.17 -2.47
C TYR A 132 -10.38 4.35 -1.16
N PHE A 133 -11.49 3.73 -0.74
CA PHE A 133 -11.49 2.90 0.48
C PHE A 133 -10.60 1.68 0.32
N PHE A 134 -10.64 1.02 -0.84
CA PHE A 134 -9.77 -0.10 -1.15
C PHE A 134 -8.31 0.32 -1.23
N GLN A 135 -8.01 1.45 -1.89
CA GLN A 135 -6.66 2.03 -1.96
C GLN A 135 -6.07 2.28 -0.57
N HIS A 136 -6.84 2.91 0.32
CA HIS A 136 -6.41 3.16 1.69
C HIS A 136 -6.24 1.85 2.49
N GLY A 137 -7.09 0.85 2.25
CA GLY A 137 -6.93 -0.50 2.79
C GLY A 137 -5.62 -1.16 2.37
N MET A 138 -5.24 -1.04 1.09
CA MET A 138 -3.99 -1.57 0.55
C MET A 138 -2.77 -0.91 1.20
N ILE A 139 -2.75 0.42 1.32
CA ILE A 139 -1.64 1.13 2.01
C ILE A 139 -1.52 0.69 3.46
N LYS A 140 -2.64 0.64 4.20
CA LYS A 140 -2.63 0.16 5.59
C LYS A 140 -2.11 -1.27 5.71
N HIS A 141 -2.48 -2.12 4.76
CA HIS A 141 -1.98 -3.50 4.69
C HIS A 141 -0.46 -3.54 4.45
N LEU A 142 0.05 -2.80 3.46
CA LEU A 142 1.49 -2.77 3.17
C LEU A 142 2.33 -2.19 4.32
N LEU A 143 1.81 -1.19 5.04
CA LEU A 143 2.45 -0.65 6.24
C LEU A 143 2.47 -1.70 7.37
N LYS A 144 1.36 -2.41 7.57
CA LYS A 144 1.26 -3.48 8.58
C LYS A 144 2.24 -4.63 8.28
N GLU A 145 2.37 -5.00 7.02
CA GLU A 145 3.29 -6.04 6.56
C GLU A 145 4.75 -5.57 6.45
N GLN A 146 5.04 -4.31 6.81
CA GLN A 146 6.36 -3.68 6.70
C GLN A 146 6.96 -3.73 5.29
N ILE A 147 6.10 -3.77 4.26
CA ILE A 147 6.49 -3.62 2.85
C ILE A 147 6.70 -2.14 2.54
N LEU A 148 5.92 -1.26 3.18
CA LEU A 148 6.13 0.18 3.17
C LEU A 148 6.63 0.64 4.54
N ILE A 149 7.61 1.54 4.54
CA ILE A 149 8.16 2.18 5.75
C ILE A 149 8.02 3.70 5.59
N ALA A 150 7.46 4.37 6.59
CA ALA A 150 7.39 5.84 6.59
C ALA A 150 8.78 6.46 6.65
N LYS A 151 9.03 7.46 5.80
CA LYS A 151 10.32 8.17 5.69
C LYS A 151 10.62 9.03 6.92
N ASP A 152 9.63 9.75 7.41
CA ASP A 152 9.75 10.58 8.62
C ASP A 152 8.81 10.07 9.72
N PHE A 153 9.24 10.25 10.97
CA PHE A 153 8.50 9.88 12.17
C PHE A 153 7.39 10.89 12.54
N ALA A 154 7.29 12.00 11.80
CA ALA A 154 6.20 12.93 11.99
C ALA A 154 4.89 12.25 11.60
N GLU A 155 3.86 12.34 12.46
CA GLU A 155 2.54 11.69 12.26
C GLU A 155 1.87 12.04 10.92
N ASN A 156 2.34 13.09 10.23
CA ASN A 156 1.81 13.57 8.95
C ASN A 156 2.67 13.24 7.73
N ALA A 157 3.81 12.56 7.89
CA ALA A 157 4.67 12.24 6.76
C ALA A 157 4.08 11.10 5.94
N GLN A 158 3.35 11.43 4.87
CA GLN A 158 2.83 10.45 3.91
C GLN A 158 3.86 10.13 2.81
N GLN A 159 5.12 10.03 3.20
CA GLN A 159 6.22 9.64 2.33
C GLN A 159 6.70 8.25 2.74
N TYR A 160 6.81 7.32 1.79
CA TYR A 160 7.09 5.91 2.07
C TYR A 160 8.28 5.37 1.26
N TYR A 161 9.15 4.62 1.91
CA TYR A 161 10.12 3.74 1.27
C TYR A 161 9.55 2.34 1.08
N ILE A 162 9.98 1.63 0.04
CA ILE A 162 9.65 0.22 -0.14
C ILE A 162 10.76 -0.62 0.51
N ASN A 163 10.38 -1.48 1.44
CA ASN A 163 11.27 -2.37 2.18
C ASN A 163 11.20 -3.78 1.61
N VAL A 164 11.87 -3.99 0.48
CA VAL A 164 11.95 -5.28 -0.21
C VAL A 164 13.36 -5.49 -0.74
N ARG A 165 13.77 -6.76 -0.80
CA ARG A 165 15.00 -7.16 -1.48
C ARG A 165 14.72 -7.54 -2.94
N LEU A 166 15.72 -7.36 -3.79
CA LEU A 166 15.67 -7.76 -5.19
C LEU A 166 17.04 -8.25 -5.63
N ASP A 167 17.13 -9.48 -6.14
CA ASP A 167 18.35 -10.08 -6.69
C ASP A 167 19.58 -9.95 -5.77
N GLY A 168 19.37 -10.09 -4.46
CA GLY A 168 20.42 -10.00 -3.45
C GLY A 168 20.70 -8.59 -2.93
N TYR A 169 20.20 -7.54 -3.59
CA TYR A 169 20.28 -6.16 -3.11
C TYR A 169 19.30 -5.94 -1.95
N SER A 170 19.80 -5.38 -0.85
CA SER A 170 19.00 -5.06 0.35
C SER A 170 18.16 -3.79 0.18
N GLU A 171 18.64 -2.83 -0.61
CA GLU A 171 17.99 -1.54 -0.86
C GLU A 171 17.95 -1.27 -2.37
N PRO A 172 17.10 -1.98 -3.14
CA PRO A 172 16.94 -1.73 -4.56
C PRO A 172 16.25 -0.37 -4.80
N SER A 173 16.61 0.30 -5.90
CA SER A 173 15.95 1.55 -6.30
C SER A 173 14.49 1.31 -6.69
N LEU A 174 13.66 2.36 -6.61
CA LEU A 174 12.27 2.31 -7.07
C LEU A 174 12.19 1.93 -8.54
N PHE A 175 13.11 2.41 -9.37
CA PHE A 175 13.20 2.01 -10.78
C PHE A 175 13.44 0.51 -10.94
N SER A 176 14.39 -0.08 -10.21
CA SER A 176 14.67 -1.52 -10.30
C SER A 176 13.47 -2.37 -9.87
N ILE A 177 12.78 -1.97 -8.79
CA ILE A 177 11.55 -2.62 -8.35
C ILE A 177 10.47 -2.50 -9.44
N ALA A 178 10.23 -1.29 -9.96
CA ALA A 178 9.23 -1.04 -10.99
C ALA A 178 9.52 -1.86 -12.25
N GLN A 179 10.77 -1.89 -12.69
CA GLN A 179 11.19 -2.63 -13.87
C GLN A 179 10.99 -4.14 -13.70
N GLN A 180 11.35 -4.70 -12.54
CA GLN A 180 11.10 -6.11 -12.27
C GLN A 180 9.60 -6.44 -12.27
N LEU A 181 8.78 -5.55 -11.72
CA LEU A 181 7.32 -5.70 -11.75
C LEU A 181 6.78 -5.61 -13.19
N ARG A 182 7.27 -4.69 -14.02
CA ARG A 182 6.91 -4.62 -15.46
C ARG A 182 7.26 -5.92 -16.18
N TYR A 183 8.45 -6.47 -15.95
CA TYR A 183 8.83 -7.77 -16.50
C TYR A 183 7.86 -8.88 -16.13
N TRP A 184 7.40 -8.93 -14.88
CA TRP A 184 6.44 -9.94 -14.45
C TRP A 184 5.02 -9.73 -14.99
N PHE A 185 4.56 -8.48 -15.12
CA PHE A 185 3.17 -8.19 -15.48
C PHE A 185 2.95 -7.93 -16.98
N TYR A 186 3.96 -7.46 -17.72
CA TYR A 186 3.80 -7.00 -19.11
C TYR A 186 4.48 -7.92 -20.13
N GLU A 187 5.50 -8.69 -19.74
CA GLU A 187 6.25 -9.54 -20.69
C GLU A 187 5.68 -10.95 -20.82
N ASN A 188 4.37 -11.12 -20.68
CA ASN A 188 3.68 -12.39 -20.94
C ASN A 188 4.32 -13.60 -20.23
N LEU A 189 4.81 -13.44 -19.00
CA LEU A 189 5.47 -14.46 -18.18
C LEU A 189 6.85 -14.95 -18.68
N SER A 190 7.37 -14.36 -19.76
CA SER A 190 8.69 -14.70 -20.31
C SER A 190 9.83 -14.32 -19.35
N MET A 191 9.66 -13.19 -18.66
CA MET A 191 10.65 -12.64 -17.73
C MET A 191 10.34 -12.97 -16.25
N GLY A 192 9.57 -14.03 -16.02
CA GLY A 192 9.21 -14.54 -14.69
C GLY A 192 7.74 -14.33 -14.32
N THR A 193 7.35 -14.81 -13.13
CA THR A 193 5.96 -14.84 -12.69
C THR A 193 5.72 -13.96 -11.46
N PRO A 194 4.68 -13.11 -11.45
CA PRO A 194 4.33 -12.30 -10.28
C PRO A 194 3.56 -13.10 -9.20
N PHE A 195 3.19 -14.35 -9.46
CA PHE A 195 2.38 -15.19 -8.59
C PHE A 195 3.11 -16.49 -8.22
N LYS A 196 2.73 -17.09 -7.09
CA LYS A 196 3.20 -18.45 -6.71
C LYS A 196 2.26 -19.53 -7.19
N THR A 197 0.96 -19.26 -7.17
CA THR A 197 -0.09 -20.19 -7.60
C THR A 197 -1.07 -19.49 -8.54
N ALA A 198 -1.71 -20.25 -9.42
CA ALA A 198 -2.77 -19.70 -10.27
C ALA A 198 -3.95 -19.17 -9.44
N ASP A 199 -4.21 -19.74 -8.26
CA ASP A 199 -5.29 -19.30 -7.38
C ASP A 199 -5.07 -17.88 -6.86
N GLU A 200 -3.82 -17.44 -6.62
CA GLU A 200 -3.55 -16.04 -6.27
C GLU A 200 -4.03 -15.05 -7.35
N VAL A 201 -3.88 -15.43 -8.63
CA VAL A 201 -4.34 -14.62 -9.76
C VAL A 201 -5.86 -14.65 -9.84
N LYS A 202 -6.47 -15.82 -9.64
CA LYS A 202 -7.93 -15.99 -9.61
C LYS A 202 -8.56 -15.14 -8.50
N ASP A 203 -8.00 -15.19 -7.31
CA ASP A 203 -8.48 -14.41 -6.15
C ASP A 203 -8.37 -12.91 -6.42
N ALA A 204 -7.28 -12.46 -7.05
CA ALA A 204 -7.13 -11.05 -7.46
C ALA A 204 -8.15 -10.65 -8.53
N LEU A 205 -8.47 -11.53 -9.48
CA LEU A 205 -9.52 -11.31 -10.48
C LEU A 205 -10.88 -11.12 -9.80
N TYR A 206 -11.27 -12.02 -8.89
CA TYR A 206 -12.52 -11.88 -8.13
C TYR A 206 -12.53 -10.61 -7.27
N LEU A 207 -11.41 -10.30 -6.62
CA LEU A 207 -11.27 -9.11 -5.79
C LEU A 207 -11.46 -7.83 -6.61
N LEU A 208 -10.76 -7.67 -7.74
CA LEU A 208 -10.89 -6.45 -8.55
C LEU A 208 -12.27 -6.34 -9.19
N LEU A 209 -12.85 -7.43 -9.70
CA LEU A 209 -14.22 -7.38 -10.24
C LEU A 209 -15.25 -6.99 -9.15
N TYR A 210 -15.07 -7.45 -7.91
CA TYR A 210 -15.86 -6.98 -6.79
C TYR A 210 -15.64 -5.48 -6.50
N GLN A 211 -14.39 -5.01 -6.51
CA GLN A 211 -14.11 -3.59 -6.29
C GLN A 211 -14.67 -2.71 -7.42
N GLU A 212 -14.74 -3.20 -8.66
CA GLU A 212 -15.47 -2.54 -9.77
C GLU A 212 -16.98 -2.47 -9.49
N ILE A 213 -17.59 -3.52 -8.94
CA ILE A 213 -19.00 -3.47 -8.47
C ILE A 213 -19.19 -2.43 -7.37
N VAL A 214 -18.25 -2.33 -6.42
CA VAL A 214 -18.27 -1.31 -5.37
C VAL A 214 -18.11 0.11 -5.95
N GLN A 215 -17.24 0.29 -6.93
CA GLN A 215 -17.07 1.55 -7.63
C GLN A 215 -18.34 1.94 -8.39
N PHE A 216 -18.99 0.98 -9.06
CA PHE A 216 -20.25 1.19 -9.78
C PHE A 216 -21.39 1.64 -8.85
N MET A 217 -21.60 0.97 -7.71
CA MET A 217 -22.62 1.40 -6.74
C MET A 217 -22.32 2.79 -6.16
N GLN A 218 -21.05 3.10 -5.90
CA GLN A 218 -20.63 4.44 -5.42
C GLN A 218 -20.90 5.52 -6.46
N PHE A 219 -20.54 5.24 -7.72
CA PHE A 219 -20.79 6.12 -8.85
C PHE A 219 -22.29 6.42 -8.99
N TYR A 220 -23.13 5.39 -8.91
CA TYR A 220 -24.58 5.54 -9.04
C TYR A 220 -25.19 6.34 -7.89
N CYS A 221 -24.88 5.99 -6.63
CA CYS A 221 -25.39 6.67 -5.45
C CYS A 221 -24.91 8.12 -5.31
N ARG A 222 -23.76 8.47 -5.91
CA ARG A 222 -23.23 9.84 -5.90
C ARG A 222 -24.23 10.85 -6.50
N THR A 223 -25.00 10.44 -7.51
CA THR A 223 -26.03 11.30 -8.13
C THR A 223 -27.15 11.69 -7.17
N TRP A 224 -27.34 10.91 -6.09
CA TRP A 224 -28.35 11.15 -5.05
C TRP A 224 -27.76 11.74 -3.76
N GLY A 225 -26.46 12.05 -3.73
CA GLY A 225 -25.78 12.50 -2.50
C GLY A 225 -25.74 11.43 -1.40
N ILE A 226 -25.86 10.15 -1.78
CA ILE A 226 -25.86 9.02 -0.85
C ILE A 226 -24.49 8.36 -0.84
N GLN A 227 -23.94 8.17 0.36
CA GLN A 227 -22.71 7.42 0.54
C GLN A 227 -23.01 5.92 0.61
N ILE A 228 -22.14 5.12 0.00
CA ILE A 228 -22.19 3.66 0.07
C ILE A 228 -20.78 3.08 -0.08
N ALA A 229 -20.54 1.90 0.51
CA ALA A 229 -19.24 1.23 0.50
C ALA A 229 -19.42 -0.28 0.57
N GLY A 230 -18.41 -1.05 0.15
CA GLY A 230 -18.40 -2.50 0.28
C GLY A 230 -18.17 -2.95 1.74
N ASN A 231 -18.64 -4.15 2.09
CA ASN A 231 -18.27 -4.85 3.32
C ASN A 231 -18.05 -6.35 3.03
N HIS A 232 -17.48 -7.09 3.99
CA HIS A 232 -17.18 -8.52 3.81
C HIS A 232 -18.43 -9.35 3.47
N SER A 233 -19.56 -9.04 4.10
CA SER A 233 -20.83 -9.76 3.90
C SER A 233 -21.37 -9.60 2.47
N PHE A 234 -21.22 -8.41 1.90
CA PHE A 234 -21.57 -8.11 0.52
C PHE A 234 -20.54 -8.69 -0.46
N GLN A 235 -19.25 -8.62 -0.15
CA GLN A 235 -18.18 -9.26 -0.93
C GLN A 235 -18.42 -10.76 -1.12
N SER A 236 -18.67 -11.49 -0.02
CA SER A 236 -18.96 -12.92 -0.07
C SER A 236 -20.21 -13.25 -0.90
N PHE A 237 -21.17 -12.32 -0.94
CA PHE A 237 -22.35 -12.46 -1.79
C PHE A 237 -22.02 -12.19 -3.26
N CYS A 238 -21.28 -11.13 -3.57
CA CYS A 238 -20.84 -10.82 -4.93
C CYS A 238 -19.96 -11.92 -5.53
N TYR A 239 -19.08 -12.55 -4.74
CA TYR A 239 -18.26 -13.67 -5.24
C TYR A 239 -19.14 -14.83 -5.72
N ARG A 240 -20.18 -15.20 -4.95
CA ARG A 240 -21.16 -16.20 -5.38
C ARG A 240 -21.95 -15.79 -6.62
N LEU A 241 -22.20 -14.48 -6.81
CA LEU A 241 -22.83 -13.99 -8.04
C LEU A 241 -21.87 -14.09 -9.24
N LEU A 242 -20.59 -13.73 -9.07
CA LEU A 242 -19.56 -13.78 -10.11
C LEU A 242 -19.31 -15.19 -10.66
N ASP A 243 -19.60 -16.23 -9.87
CA ASP A 243 -19.53 -17.62 -10.31
C ASP A 243 -20.53 -17.96 -11.42
N VAL A 244 -21.66 -17.24 -11.49
CA VAL A 244 -22.78 -17.59 -12.38
C VAL A 244 -23.22 -16.45 -13.30
N LEU A 245 -22.99 -15.20 -12.91
CA LEU A 245 -23.39 -14.00 -13.66
C LEU A 245 -22.18 -13.26 -14.20
N ALA A 246 -22.36 -12.61 -15.35
CA ALA A 246 -21.44 -11.60 -15.82
C ALA A 246 -21.50 -10.34 -14.93
N VAL A 247 -20.42 -9.58 -14.84
CA VAL A 247 -20.37 -8.36 -14.00
C VAL A 247 -21.43 -7.35 -14.44
N GLY A 248 -21.68 -7.20 -15.75
CA GLY A 248 -22.75 -6.33 -16.26
C GLY A 248 -24.16 -6.76 -15.84
N GLN A 249 -24.40 -8.06 -15.60
CA GLN A 249 -25.67 -8.53 -15.04
C GLN A 249 -25.76 -8.21 -13.55
N ILE A 250 -24.63 -8.23 -12.82
CA ILE A 250 -24.58 -7.77 -11.44
C ILE A 250 -24.82 -6.26 -11.37
N TYR A 251 -24.28 -5.47 -12.30
CA TYR A 251 -24.58 -4.04 -12.41
C TYR A 251 -26.07 -3.79 -12.59
N TYR A 252 -26.73 -4.56 -13.47
CA TYR A 252 -28.18 -4.48 -13.64
C TYR A 252 -28.92 -4.70 -12.31
N LEU A 253 -28.65 -5.81 -11.63
CA LEU A 253 -29.32 -6.14 -10.36
C LEU A 253 -29.05 -5.09 -9.28
N VAL A 254 -27.82 -4.59 -9.18
CA VAL A 254 -27.42 -3.55 -8.24
C VAL A 254 -28.13 -2.24 -8.55
N GLN A 255 -28.17 -1.82 -9.82
CA GLN A 255 -28.83 -0.59 -10.23
C GLN A 255 -30.34 -0.66 -9.91
N THR A 256 -31.02 -1.73 -10.32
CA THR A 256 -32.47 -1.90 -10.07
C THR A 256 -32.77 -1.91 -8.57
N ALA A 257 -31.94 -2.59 -7.76
CA ALA A 257 -32.10 -2.61 -6.31
C ALA A 257 -31.88 -1.22 -5.66
N LEU A 258 -30.86 -0.48 -6.12
CA LEU A 258 -30.59 0.88 -5.64
C LEU A 258 -31.74 1.84 -6.00
N GLU A 259 -32.24 1.80 -7.23
CA GLU A 259 -33.38 2.62 -7.68
C GLU A 259 -34.62 2.34 -6.84
N PHE A 260 -34.94 1.07 -6.62
CA PHE A 260 -36.06 0.67 -5.77
C PHE A 260 -35.89 1.21 -4.34
N LEU A 261 -34.73 1.01 -3.71
CA LEU A 261 -34.45 1.48 -2.35
C LEU A 261 -34.50 3.01 -2.24
N TYR A 262 -34.06 3.72 -3.28
CA TYR A 262 -34.11 5.19 -3.34
C TYR A 262 -35.55 5.70 -3.46
N GLN A 263 -36.36 5.12 -4.36
CA GLN A 263 -37.77 5.47 -4.53
C GLN A 263 -38.57 5.24 -3.23
N GLN A 264 -38.26 4.17 -2.50
CA GLN A 264 -38.85 3.87 -1.19
C GLN A 264 -38.30 4.74 -0.03
N LYS A 265 -37.35 5.65 -0.31
CA LYS A 265 -36.66 6.48 0.70
C LYS A 265 -36.01 5.66 1.82
N ALA A 266 -35.60 4.43 1.51
CA ALA A 266 -34.99 3.51 2.48
C ALA A 266 -33.50 3.81 2.71
N LEU A 267 -32.81 4.35 1.69
CA LEU A 267 -31.40 4.69 1.76
C LEU A 267 -31.15 5.89 2.68
N LYS A 268 -30.07 5.83 3.47
CA LYS A 268 -29.61 6.92 4.33
C LYS A 268 -28.51 7.74 3.63
N PRO A 269 -28.38 9.05 3.90
CA PRO A 269 -27.31 9.86 3.31
C PRO A 269 -25.90 9.34 3.61
N ARG A 270 -25.67 8.84 4.84
CA ARG A 270 -24.40 8.23 5.27
C ARG A 270 -24.53 6.73 5.39
N ASN A 271 -23.46 6.00 5.07
CA ASN A 271 -23.40 4.54 5.19
C ASN A 271 -22.88 4.07 6.55
N GLU A 272 -23.43 4.60 7.65
CA GLU A 272 -23.02 4.23 9.00
C GLU A 272 -23.29 2.74 9.24
N ASN A 273 -22.30 2.02 9.79
CA ASN A 273 -22.36 0.57 10.01
C ASN A 273 -22.80 -0.26 8.79
N PHE A 274 -22.54 0.24 7.58
CA PHE A 274 -22.91 -0.40 6.31
C PHE A 274 -24.43 -0.63 6.14
N ILE A 275 -25.29 0.20 6.73
CA ILE A 275 -26.76 0.06 6.63
C ILE A 275 -27.22 0.01 5.17
N ASN A 276 -26.76 0.94 4.32
CA ASN A 276 -27.17 0.98 2.91
C ASN A 276 -26.67 -0.26 2.15
N THR A 277 -25.45 -0.71 2.44
CA THR A 277 -24.86 -1.92 1.84
C THR A 277 -25.63 -3.18 2.22
N ASN A 278 -26.05 -3.30 3.48
CA ASN A 278 -26.82 -4.44 3.96
C ASN A 278 -28.24 -4.47 3.39
N LEU A 279 -28.88 -3.31 3.24
CA LEU A 279 -30.16 -3.17 2.53
C LEU A 279 -30.02 -3.58 1.07
N LEU A 280 -29.02 -3.03 0.36
CA LEU A 280 -28.72 -3.37 -1.02
C LEU A 280 -28.51 -4.87 -1.20
N LYS A 281 -27.65 -5.48 -0.37
CA LYS A 281 -27.39 -6.92 -0.39
C LYS A 281 -28.69 -7.72 -0.29
N LYS A 282 -29.55 -7.40 0.68
CA LYS A 282 -30.81 -8.12 0.91
C LYS A 282 -31.75 -7.99 -0.29
N THR A 283 -31.88 -6.79 -0.85
CA THR A 283 -32.73 -6.55 -2.03
C THR A 283 -32.21 -7.26 -3.27
N VAL A 284 -30.91 -7.20 -3.56
CA VAL A 284 -30.30 -7.92 -4.68
C VAL A 284 -30.44 -9.44 -4.52
N GLN A 285 -30.28 -9.95 -3.29
CA GLN A 285 -30.50 -11.36 -3.00
C GLN A 285 -31.95 -11.79 -3.30
N GLN A 286 -32.94 -11.00 -2.87
CA GLN A 286 -34.35 -11.28 -3.16
C GLN A 286 -34.66 -11.25 -4.67
N TYR A 287 -34.14 -10.25 -5.39
CA TYR A 287 -34.27 -10.21 -6.85
C TYR A 287 -33.59 -11.40 -7.53
N ARG A 288 -32.43 -11.84 -7.01
CA ARG A 288 -31.76 -13.01 -7.55
C ARG A 288 -32.58 -14.28 -7.30
N GLU A 289 -33.05 -14.50 -6.08
CA GLU A 289 -33.88 -15.67 -5.73
C GLU A 289 -35.15 -15.72 -6.59
N ARG A 290 -35.82 -14.58 -6.77
CA ARG A 290 -37.01 -14.46 -7.61
C ARG A 290 -36.71 -14.70 -9.09
N SER A 291 -35.64 -14.10 -9.64
CA SER A 291 -35.25 -14.32 -11.03
C SER A 291 -34.95 -15.80 -11.32
N VAL A 292 -34.39 -16.54 -10.38
CA VAL A 292 -34.15 -17.98 -10.54
C VAL A 292 -35.47 -18.77 -10.48
N ALA A 293 -36.33 -18.49 -9.50
CA ALA A 293 -37.62 -19.18 -9.34
C ALA A 293 -38.55 -18.96 -10.55
N GLU A 294 -38.60 -17.73 -11.05
CA GLU A 294 -39.46 -17.31 -12.17
C GLU A 294 -38.76 -17.37 -13.53
N LYS A 295 -37.51 -17.84 -13.59
CA LYS A 295 -36.69 -17.97 -14.82
C LYS A 295 -36.57 -16.67 -15.62
N TRP A 296 -36.38 -15.56 -14.93
CA TRP A 296 -36.15 -14.27 -15.59
C TRP A 296 -34.77 -14.24 -16.25
N GLU A 297 -34.73 -13.71 -17.47
CA GLU A 297 -33.47 -13.36 -18.11
C GLU A 297 -32.93 -12.08 -17.47
N THR A 298 -31.70 -12.14 -16.93
CA THR A 298 -31.06 -10.98 -16.31
C THR A 298 -30.30 -10.22 -17.38
N SER A 299 -30.75 -9.00 -17.69
CA SER A 299 -30.10 -8.10 -18.64
C SER A 299 -28.67 -7.79 -18.23
N THR A 300 -27.81 -7.58 -19.23
CA THR A 300 -26.41 -7.17 -19.02
C THR A 300 -26.28 -5.68 -19.29
N LEU A 301 -25.87 -4.91 -18.29
CA LEU A 301 -25.53 -3.50 -18.48
C LEU A 301 -24.04 -3.34 -18.87
N PRO A 302 -23.71 -2.43 -19.79
CA PRO A 302 -22.33 -2.05 -20.02
C PRO A 302 -21.76 -1.30 -18.82
N ARG A 303 -20.44 -1.27 -18.69
CA ARG A 303 -19.76 -0.41 -17.73
C ARG A 303 -20.01 1.06 -18.11
N PRO A 304 -20.32 1.96 -17.15
CA PRO A 304 -20.53 3.37 -17.48
C PRO A 304 -19.27 3.98 -18.11
N PRO A 305 -19.38 4.69 -19.24
CA PRO A 305 -18.22 5.19 -19.98
C PRO A 305 -17.44 6.28 -19.25
N ASN A 306 -18.09 6.97 -18.30
CA ASN A 306 -17.49 8.00 -17.46
C ASN A 306 -16.93 7.45 -16.14
N LEU A 307 -17.01 6.15 -15.90
CA LEU A 307 -16.31 5.51 -14.79
C LEU A 307 -14.87 5.24 -15.24
N PRO A 308 -13.82 5.84 -14.65
CA PRO A 308 -12.46 5.55 -15.06
C PRO A 308 -12.06 4.14 -14.62
N PHE A 309 -11.25 3.44 -15.42
CA PHE A 309 -10.57 2.25 -14.93
C PHE A 309 -9.50 2.65 -13.92
N SER A 310 -9.24 1.74 -12.98
CA SER A 310 -8.07 1.89 -12.12
C SER A 310 -6.83 1.31 -12.77
N TYR A 311 -5.65 1.83 -12.43
CA TYR A 311 -4.38 1.29 -12.92
C TYR A 311 -4.24 -0.20 -12.58
N MET A 312 -4.67 -0.64 -11.39
CA MET A 312 -4.71 -2.07 -11.06
C MET A 312 -5.62 -2.87 -12.01
N SER A 313 -6.81 -2.35 -12.32
CA SER A 313 -7.76 -3.01 -13.24
C SER A 313 -7.19 -3.09 -14.65
N GLU A 314 -6.57 -2.02 -15.14
CA GLU A 314 -5.95 -1.97 -16.47
C GLU A 314 -4.80 -2.97 -16.59
N ILE A 315 -3.91 -2.99 -15.59
CA ILE A 315 -2.80 -3.93 -15.53
C ILE A 315 -3.32 -5.37 -15.49
N LEU A 316 -4.24 -5.69 -14.57
CA LEU A 316 -4.69 -7.07 -14.40
C LEU A 316 -5.49 -7.56 -15.61
N PHE A 317 -6.53 -6.83 -16.02
CA PHE A 317 -7.47 -7.33 -17.01
C PHE A 317 -6.88 -7.29 -18.42
N PHE A 318 -6.23 -6.19 -18.78
CA PHE A 318 -5.86 -5.94 -20.18
C PHE A 318 -4.39 -6.27 -20.45
N ARG A 319 -3.47 -5.92 -19.55
CA ARG A 319 -2.04 -6.18 -19.77
C ARG A 319 -1.64 -7.61 -19.40
N PHE A 320 -2.02 -8.07 -18.21
CA PHE A 320 -1.57 -9.35 -17.67
C PHE A 320 -2.41 -10.54 -18.15
N LEU A 321 -3.74 -10.42 -18.07
CA LEU A 321 -4.65 -11.49 -18.51
C LEU A 321 -4.99 -11.44 -20.01
N GLY A 322 -4.67 -10.33 -20.69
CA GLY A 322 -4.91 -10.16 -22.13
C GLY A 322 -6.41 -10.16 -22.51
N TYR A 323 -7.29 -9.77 -21.58
CA TYR A 323 -8.71 -9.63 -21.88
C TYR A 323 -9.01 -8.30 -22.58
N ASP A 324 -10.21 -8.20 -23.12
CA ASP A 324 -10.85 -6.96 -23.53
C ASP A 324 -12.01 -6.64 -22.57
N GLU A 325 -12.82 -5.63 -22.89
CA GLU A 325 -14.00 -5.27 -22.10
C GLU A 325 -15.04 -6.41 -21.99
N ARG A 326 -14.93 -7.49 -22.77
CA ARG A 326 -15.83 -8.66 -22.64
C ARG A 326 -15.72 -9.35 -21.30
N ILE A 327 -14.69 -9.07 -20.49
CA ILE A 327 -14.61 -9.51 -19.09
C ILE A 327 -15.85 -9.11 -18.27
N PHE A 328 -16.54 -8.02 -18.65
CA PHE A 328 -17.78 -7.58 -18.00
C PHE A 328 -19.05 -8.27 -18.53
N PHE A 329 -18.98 -8.96 -19.68
CA PHE A 329 -20.14 -9.53 -20.39
C PHE A 329 -20.21 -11.06 -20.32
N GLN A 330 -19.25 -11.71 -19.65
CA GLN A 330 -19.27 -13.15 -19.42
C GLN A 330 -18.99 -13.47 -17.94
N PRO A 331 -19.48 -14.62 -17.43
CA PRO A 331 -19.14 -15.07 -16.07
C PRO A 331 -17.64 -15.35 -15.91
N VAL A 332 -17.13 -15.20 -14.69
CA VAL A 332 -15.68 -15.30 -14.40
C VAL A 332 -15.11 -16.65 -14.81
N TRP A 333 -15.83 -17.76 -14.63
CA TRP A 333 -15.36 -19.08 -15.01
C TRP A 333 -15.05 -19.22 -16.51
N ARG A 334 -15.76 -18.51 -17.38
CA ARG A 334 -15.49 -18.53 -18.84
C ARG A 334 -14.19 -17.82 -19.17
N SER A 335 -13.97 -16.66 -18.54
CA SER A 335 -12.72 -15.92 -18.67
C SER A 335 -11.56 -16.76 -18.10
N TRP A 336 -11.73 -17.27 -16.88
CA TRP A 336 -10.73 -18.07 -16.19
C TRP A 336 -10.29 -19.31 -16.98
N ARG A 337 -11.23 -20.07 -17.55
CA ARG A 337 -10.94 -21.28 -18.32
C ARG A 337 -9.97 -21.03 -19.49
N LYS A 338 -9.95 -19.84 -20.07
CA LYS A 338 -9.07 -19.49 -21.20
C LYS A 338 -7.60 -19.35 -20.78
N ILE A 339 -7.34 -18.92 -19.55
CA ILE A 339 -5.98 -18.60 -19.07
C ILE A 339 -5.46 -19.59 -18.02
N GLU A 340 -6.37 -20.35 -17.38
CA GLU A 340 -6.08 -21.23 -16.25
C GLU A 340 -4.94 -22.22 -16.53
N ALA A 341 -4.98 -22.91 -17.67
CA ALA A 341 -3.97 -23.91 -18.03
C ALA A 341 -2.57 -23.28 -18.10
N ARG A 342 -2.47 -22.11 -18.74
CA ARG A 342 -1.21 -21.35 -18.85
C ARG A 342 -0.68 -20.93 -17.47
N LEU A 343 -1.52 -20.36 -16.62
CA LEU A 343 -1.08 -19.94 -15.27
C LEU A 343 -0.67 -21.13 -14.40
N LYS A 344 -1.43 -22.24 -14.46
CA LYS A 344 -1.09 -23.47 -13.74
C LYS A 344 0.24 -24.05 -14.18
N PHE A 345 0.50 -24.08 -15.49
CA PHE A 345 1.78 -24.51 -16.05
C PHE A 345 2.93 -23.72 -15.42
N TYR A 346 2.85 -22.39 -15.41
CA TYR A 346 3.89 -21.54 -14.85
C TYR A 346 4.08 -21.69 -13.33
N SER A 347 3.04 -22.08 -12.58
CA SER A 347 3.15 -22.35 -11.14
C SER A 347 3.68 -23.75 -10.79
N LEU A 348 3.45 -24.74 -11.67
CA LEU A 348 3.75 -26.15 -11.41
C LEU A 348 4.99 -26.67 -12.15
N LYS A 349 5.51 -25.89 -13.12
CA LYS A 349 6.69 -26.28 -13.90
C LYS A 349 7.88 -26.60 -13.00
N ARG A 350 8.58 -27.68 -13.35
CA ARG A 350 9.78 -28.19 -12.69
C ARG A 350 10.67 -28.78 -13.77
N CYS A 351 11.98 -28.57 -13.69
CA CYS A 351 12.92 -29.13 -14.64
C CYS A 351 12.75 -30.64 -14.74
N MET A 352 12.62 -31.19 -15.95
CA MET A 352 12.43 -32.64 -16.14
C MET A 352 13.67 -33.44 -15.73
N HIS A 353 14.86 -32.83 -15.79
CA HIS A 353 16.11 -33.49 -15.46
C HIS A 353 16.44 -33.47 -13.95
N CYS A 354 16.26 -32.32 -13.27
CA CYS A 354 16.67 -32.18 -11.86
C CYS A 354 15.56 -31.79 -10.89
N GLY A 355 14.33 -31.60 -11.36
CA GLY A 355 13.19 -31.21 -10.53
C GLY A 355 13.21 -29.77 -9.99
N SER A 356 14.21 -28.96 -10.36
CA SER A 356 14.31 -27.55 -9.94
C SER A 356 13.19 -26.68 -10.53
N ASP A 357 12.74 -25.69 -9.77
CA ASP A 357 11.77 -24.67 -10.19
C ASP A 357 12.41 -23.39 -10.75
N GLU A 358 13.74 -23.30 -10.73
CA GLU A 358 14.51 -22.18 -11.29
C GLU A 358 14.62 -22.30 -12.82
N LEU A 359 13.50 -22.04 -13.49
CA LEU A 359 13.36 -22.14 -14.94
C LEU A 359 13.19 -20.75 -15.57
N THR A 360 14.04 -20.43 -16.54
CA THR A 360 13.87 -19.27 -17.42
C THR A 360 13.13 -19.66 -18.68
N VAL A 361 12.23 -18.81 -19.15
CA VAL A 361 11.60 -19.00 -20.45
C VAL A 361 12.61 -18.64 -21.53
N ASP A 362 12.89 -19.60 -22.41
CA ASP A 362 13.72 -19.41 -23.59
C ASP A 362 12.85 -19.03 -24.80
N TYR A 363 11.66 -19.65 -24.90
CA TYR A 363 10.67 -19.38 -25.94
C TYR A 363 9.25 -19.68 -25.43
N ASP A 364 8.27 -18.82 -25.71
CA ASP A 364 6.84 -19.03 -25.39
C ASP A 364 6.02 -18.79 -26.66
N ALA A 365 5.37 -19.84 -27.16
CA ALA A 365 4.38 -19.78 -28.23
C ALA A 365 3.05 -20.36 -27.76
N GLU A 366 1.96 -20.09 -28.50
CA GLU A 366 0.60 -20.51 -28.10
C GLU A 366 0.48 -21.99 -27.72
N ASN A 367 1.22 -22.88 -28.41
CA ASN A 367 1.11 -24.33 -28.25
C ASN A 367 2.29 -24.99 -27.51
N TYR A 368 3.38 -24.26 -27.25
CA TYR A 368 4.52 -24.81 -26.53
C TYR A 368 5.40 -23.74 -25.88
N VAL A 369 6.03 -24.11 -24.78
CA VAL A 369 6.98 -23.28 -24.04
C VAL A 369 8.29 -24.04 -23.87
N SER A 370 9.39 -23.42 -24.29
CA SER A 370 10.75 -23.90 -24.05
C SER A 370 11.29 -23.24 -22.79
N LEU A 371 11.78 -24.04 -21.86
CA LEU A 371 12.33 -23.59 -20.59
C LEU A 371 13.78 -24.03 -20.45
N PHE A 372 14.62 -23.14 -19.95
CA PHE A 372 16.01 -23.43 -19.62
C PHE A 372 16.17 -23.50 -18.09
N CYS A 373 16.70 -24.61 -17.58
CA CYS A 373 16.94 -24.76 -16.15
C CYS A 373 18.23 -24.06 -15.73
N ARG A 374 18.15 -23.11 -14.79
CA ARG A 374 19.34 -22.41 -14.27
C ARG A 374 20.28 -23.32 -13.50
N ASN A 375 19.75 -24.37 -12.87
CA ASN A 375 20.56 -25.28 -12.04
C ASN A 375 21.32 -26.32 -12.87
N CYS A 376 20.65 -27.08 -13.75
CA CYS A 376 21.27 -28.15 -14.53
C CYS A 376 21.56 -27.80 -15.99
N LYS A 377 21.21 -26.58 -16.45
CA LYS A 377 21.37 -26.10 -17.83
C LYS A 377 20.66 -26.93 -18.89
N HIS A 378 19.72 -27.79 -18.48
CA HIS A 378 18.90 -28.57 -19.39
C HIS A 378 17.78 -27.70 -19.97
N GLN A 379 17.46 -27.94 -21.23
CA GLN A 379 16.35 -27.29 -21.92
C GLN A 379 15.19 -28.28 -22.04
N ASP A 380 14.05 -27.89 -21.51
CA ASP A 380 12.81 -28.64 -21.57
C ASP A 380 11.83 -27.98 -22.55
N HIS A 381 11.07 -28.78 -23.28
CA HIS A 381 9.98 -28.29 -24.13
C HIS A 381 8.65 -28.84 -23.62
N TYR A 382 7.71 -27.95 -23.28
CA TYR A 382 6.40 -28.29 -22.77
C TYR A 382 5.33 -27.90 -23.78
N PHE A 383 4.41 -28.80 -24.10
CA PHE A 383 3.25 -28.50 -24.93
C PHE A 383 2.09 -28.02 -24.03
N THR A 384 1.44 -26.93 -24.40
CA THR A 384 0.43 -26.23 -23.59
C THR A 384 -1.01 -26.66 -23.88
N GLN A 385 -1.21 -27.73 -24.67
CA GLN A 385 -2.53 -28.28 -25.05
C GLN A 385 -3.12 -29.24 -24.02
#